data_AF-A0A3D5S176-F1
#
_entry.id   AF-A0A3D5S176-F1
#
_cell.length_a   1.000
_cell.length_b   1.000
_cell.length_c   1.000
_cell.angle_alpha   90.00
_cell.angle_beta   90.00
_cell.angle_gamma   90.00
#
_symmetry.space_group_name_H-M   'P 1'
#
loop_
_entity.id
_entity.type
_entity.pdbx_description
1 polymer ?
#
loop_
_entity_poly.entity_id
_entity_poly.type
_entity_poly.pdbx_seq_one_letter_code
_entity_poly.pdbx_strand_id
1 'polypeptide(L)'
;MASGIFALLDDIGSLMDDVATMSKVAGKKTAGILGDDLAVNAEKASGFVSSRELPVLWAITKGSLLNKAIILPVAFLLSTFLPQAITVILIIGGLYLAYEGAEKIYEFFVPHAPKAKAEDKKGLTKEEILEKEKQKVKSAIVTDFILSVEIIIIALGSVPGEALEIQIPVVTIIALIATVGVYGIVALIVRMDDLGIRLINLNEEDDSFSDKVGKLLVSALPKVVKSLSVIGTIALMLVSGGLFVHNLHFVHHLEELVHLPALLFEFLVGLVVGFVVLLVIGGIQKLWKKWA
;
A
#
# COMPACT_ATOMS: atom_id res chain seq x y z
N MET A 1 19.92 1.17 -48.08
CA MET A 1 20.24 0.38 -46.87
C MET A 1 20.31 1.22 -45.59
N ALA A 2 20.65 2.52 -45.64
CA ALA A 2 20.63 3.38 -44.45
C ALA A 2 19.20 3.77 -43.98
N SER A 3 18.20 3.87 -44.86
CA SER A 3 16.85 4.33 -44.48
C SER A 3 16.08 3.35 -43.59
N GLY A 4 16.39 2.05 -43.62
CA GLY A 4 15.69 1.04 -42.83
C GLY A 4 15.98 1.14 -41.33
N ILE A 5 17.21 1.49 -40.94
CA ILE A 5 17.59 1.67 -39.53
C ILE A 5 16.97 2.97 -38.98
N PHE A 6 16.99 4.05 -39.76
CA PHE A 6 16.37 5.31 -39.33
C PHE A 6 14.84 5.19 -39.21
N ALA A 7 14.18 4.45 -40.10
CA ALA A 7 12.74 4.18 -39.97
C ALA A 7 12.42 3.36 -38.71
N LEU A 8 13.19 2.32 -38.39
CA LEU A 8 13.01 1.56 -37.15
C LEU A 8 13.24 2.39 -35.89
N LEU A 9 14.22 3.30 -35.91
CA LEU A 9 14.46 4.22 -34.79
C LEU A 9 13.34 5.25 -34.65
N ASP A 10 12.74 5.70 -35.76
CA ASP A 10 11.60 6.60 -35.76
C ASP A 10 10.34 5.90 -35.20
N ASP A 11 10.08 4.66 -35.62
CA ASP A 11 8.99 3.83 -35.09
C ASP A 11 9.15 3.57 -33.58
N ILE A 12 10.37 3.24 -33.13
CA ILE A 12 10.68 3.11 -31.69
C ILE A 12 10.49 4.46 -30.98
N GLY A 13 10.91 5.57 -31.61
CA GLY A 13 10.74 6.91 -31.08
C GLY A 13 9.27 7.27 -30.87
N SER A 14 8.41 7.00 -31.85
CA SER A 14 6.96 7.21 -31.74
C SER A 14 6.37 6.33 -30.64
N LEU A 15 6.71 5.03 -30.60
CA LEU A 15 6.24 4.12 -29.55
C LEU A 15 6.65 4.61 -28.14
N MET A 16 7.87 5.12 -28.00
CA MET A 16 8.34 5.66 -26.72
C MET A 16 7.62 6.95 -26.32
N ASP A 17 7.25 7.80 -27.28
CA ASP A 17 6.46 9.02 -27.01
C ASP A 17 5.04 8.66 -26.54
N ASP A 18 4.41 7.68 -27.18
CA ASP A 18 3.10 7.16 -26.76
C ASP A 18 3.17 6.54 -25.36
N VAL A 19 4.18 5.70 -25.11
CA VAL A 19 4.42 5.11 -23.78
C VAL A 19 4.65 6.19 -22.73
N ALA A 20 5.42 7.23 -23.02
CA ALA A 20 5.68 8.33 -22.09
C ALA A 20 4.40 9.12 -21.79
N THR A 21 3.61 9.45 -22.82
CA THR A 21 2.36 10.18 -22.70
C THR A 21 1.34 9.40 -21.88
N MET A 22 1.17 8.13 -22.19
CA MET A 22 0.22 7.25 -21.50
C MET A 22 0.67 6.93 -20.07
N SER A 23 1.98 6.79 -19.83
CA SER A 23 2.53 6.66 -18.47
C SER A 23 2.23 7.88 -17.61
N LYS A 24 2.26 9.09 -18.19
CA LYS A 24 1.91 10.32 -17.47
C LYS A 24 0.42 10.36 -17.11
N VAL A 25 -0.46 9.90 -18.00
CA VAL A 25 -1.90 9.81 -17.72
C VAL A 25 -2.19 8.76 -16.65
N ALA A 26 -1.62 7.56 -16.80
CA ALA A 26 -1.76 6.48 -15.83
C ALA A 26 -1.22 6.90 -14.45
N GLY A 27 -0.04 7.53 -14.40
CA GLY A 27 0.54 8.02 -13.16
C GLY A 27 -0.30 9.08 -12.46
N LYS A 28 -0.96 9.97 -13.21
CA LYS A 28 -1.92 10.94 -12.63
C LYS A 28 -3.15 10.24 -12.03
N LYS A 29 -3.67 9.22 -12.71
CA LYS A 29 -4.84 8.46 -12.23
C LYS A 29 -4.51 7.59 -11.02
N THR A 30 -3.28 7.08 -10.92
CA THR A 30 -2.85 6.26 -9.77
C THR A 30 -2.28 7.09 -8.61
N ALA A 31 -2.02 8.39 -8.78
CA ALA A 31 -1.36 9.24 -7.77
C ALA A 31 -2.06 9.24 -6.40
N GLY A 32 -3.40 9.30 -6.36
CA GLY A 32 -4.15 9.25 -5.10
C GLY A 32 -3.92 7.93 -4.36
N ILE A 33 -4.12 6.82 -5.07
CA ILE A 33 -3.93 5.46 -4.53
C ILE A 33 -2.47 5.15 -4.18
N LEU A 34 -1.50 5.74 -4.88
CA LEU A 34 -0.09 5.64 -4.49
C LEU A 34 0.19 6.34 -3.16
N GLY A 35 -0.52 7.43 -2.87
CA GLY A 35 -0.49 8.10 -1.57
C GLY A 35 -1.06 7.22 -0.45
N ASP A 36 -2.15 6.51 -0.73
CA ASP A 36 -2.71 5.56 0.22
C ASP A 36 -1.80 4.34 0.42
N ASP A 37 -1.23 3.78 -0.66
CA ASP A 37 -0.26 2.69 -0.63
C ASP A 37 0.99 3.06 0.20
N LEU A 38 1.46 4.30 0.04
CA LEU A 38 2.48 4.89 0.90
C LEU A 38 2.11 4.86 2.38
N ALA A 39 0.92 5.36 2.72
CA ALA A 39 0.46 5.41 4.10
C ALA A 39 0.30 4.02 4.73
N VAL A 40 -0.32 3.09 4.00
CA VAL A 40 -0.52 1.71 4.48
C VAL A 40 0.82 0.99 4.63
N ASN A 41 1.73 1.09 3.66
CA ASN A 41 3.04 0.44 3.76
C ASN A 41 3.93 1.08 4.84
N ALA A 42 3.86 2.40 5.02
CA ALA A 42 4.56 3.09 6.09
C ALA A 42 4.05 2.66 7.48
N GLU A 43 2.75 2.48 7.65
CA GLU A 43 2.18 1.90 8.86
C GLU A 43 2.70 0.48 9.09
N LYS A 44 2.65 -0.39 8.07
CA LYS A 44 3.07 -1.79 8.19
C LYS A 44 4.55 -1.88 8.55
N ALA A 45 5.39 -1.01 7.99
CA ALA A 45 6.85 -0.99 8.22
C ALA A 45 7.27 -0.34 9.55
N SER A 46 6.49 0.59 10.11
CA SER A 46 6.86 1.33 11.33
C SER A 46 6.55 0.58 12.64
N GLY A 47 5.94 -0.61 12.58
CA GLY A 47 5.60 -1.45 13.73
C GLY A 47 6.61 -2.55 14.09
N PHE A 48 7.82 -2.51 13.52
CA PHE A 48 8.89 -3.48 13.77
C PHE A 48 9.85 -2.97 14.86
N VAL A 49 10.73 -3.86 15.36
CA VAL A 49 11.76 -3.43 16.31
C VAL A 49 12.72 -2.49 15.58
N SER A 50 13.04 -1.33 16.16
CA SER A 50 13.78 -0.24 15.49
C SER A 50 15.09 -0.67 14.82
N SER A 51 15.77 -1.71 15.32
CA SER A 51 16.99 -2.26 14.72
C SER A 51 16.78 -3.21 13.52
N ARG A 52 15.52 -3.54 13.18
CA ARG A 52 15.13 -4.52 12.16
C ARG A 52 14.24 -3.93 11.06
N GLU A 53 13.93 -2.64 11.08
CA GLU A 53 13.00 -2.01 10.14
C GLU A 53 13.52 -2.07 8.69
N LEU A 54 14.80 -1.79 8.44
CA LEU A 54 15.38 -1.85 7.08
C LEU A 54 15.45 -3.27 6.48
N PRO A 55 15.96 -4.31 7.19
CA PRO A 55 15.93 -5.68 6.69
C PRO A 55 14.51 -6.19 6.40
N VAL A 56 13.55 -5.80 7.23
CA VAL A 56 12.15 -6.16 7.04
C VAL A 56 11.56 -5.45 5.83
N LEU A 57 11.79 -4.15 5.69
CA LEU A 57 11.36 -3.38 4.52
C LEU A 57 11.89 -4.01 3.24
N TRP A 58 13.17 -4.40 3.23
CA TRP A 58 13.78 -5.09 2.09
C TRP A 58 13.12 -6.44 1.77
N ALA A 59 12.73 -7.21 2.79
CA ALA A 59 11.99 -8.45 2.60
C ALA A 59 10.60 -8.20 1.97
N ILE A 60 9.91 -7.15 2.44
CA ILE A 60 8.62 -6.73 1.87
C ILE A 60 8.81 -6.26 0.43
N THR A 61 9.79 -5.40 0.13
CA THR A 61 10.08 -4.91 -1.22
C THR A 61 10.37 -6.06 -2.19
N LYS A 62 11.16 -7.06 -1.78
CA LYS A 62 11.42 -8.25 -2.61
C LYS A 62 10.15 -9.08 -2.85
N GLY A 63 9.32 -9.25 -1.82
CA GLY A 63 8.02 -9.91 -1.96
C GLY A 63 7.10 -9.17 -2.91
N SER A 64 7.05 -7.84 -2.79
CA SER A 64 6.27 -6.94 -3.65
C SER A 64 6.69 -7.03 -5.13
N LEU A 65 7.99 -7.02 -5.41
CA LEU A 65 8.50 -7.18 -6.78
C LEU A 65 8.12 -8.54 -7.38
N LEU A 66 8.21 -9.62 -6.59
CA LEU A 66 7.80 -10.94 -7.03
C LEU A 66 6.28 -10.99 -7.29
N ASN A 67 5.48 -10.39 -6.41
CA ASN A 67 4.04 -10.26 -6.60
C ASN A 67 3.73 -9.54 -7.90
N LYS A 68 4.36 -8.39 -8.17
CA LYS A 68 4.13 -7.61 -9.41
C LYS A 68 4.54 -8.37 -10.67
N ALA A 69 5.63 -9.14 -10.62
CA ALA A 69 6.05 -10.00 -11.71
C ALA A 69 5.01 -11.10 -12.03
N ILE A 70 4.22 -11.53 -11.05
CA ILE A 70 3.11 -12.48 -11.23
C ILE A 70 1.81 -11.77 -11.65
N ILE A 71 1.48 -10.66 -10.99
CA ILE A 71 0.24 -9.91 -11.23
C ILE A 71 0.22 -9.39 -12.66
N LEU A 72 1.31 -8.83 -13.18
CA LEU A 72 1.34 -8.21 -14.52
C LEU A 72 0.89 -9.19 -15.61
N PRO A 73 1.52 -10.36 -15.84
CA PRO A 73 1.05 -11.34 -16.82
C PRO A 73 -0.40 -11.79 -16.58
N VAL A 74 -0.77 -12.05 -15.33
CA VAL A 74 -2.12 -12.49 -14.98
C VAL A 74 -3.15 -11.40 -15.30
N ALA A 75 -2.84 -10.13 -15.01
CA ALA A 75 -3.72 -9.00 -15.28
C ALA A 75 -3.93 -8.80 -16.78
N PHE A 76 -2.90 -8.91 -17.62
CA PHE A 76 -3.04 -8.86 -19.08
C PHE A 76 -3.86 -10.03 -19.64
N LEU A 77 -3.71 -11.23 -19.07
CA LEU A 77 -4.51 -12.39 -19.45
C LEU A 77 -5.97 -12.24 -19.01
N LEU A 78 -6.21 -11.81 -17.77
CA LEU A 78 -7.57 -11.60 -17.27
C LEU A 78 -8.25 -10.43 -17.98
N SER A 79 -7.55 -9.35 -18.32
CA SER A 79 -8.14 -8.20 -19.01
C SER A 79 -8.61 -8.54 -20.43
N THR A 80 -8.01 -9.56 -21.06
CA THR A 80 -8.38 -10.00 -22.41
C THR A 80 -9.40 -11.14 -22.41
N PHE A 81 -9.23 -12.13 -21.52
CA PHE A 81 -10.05 -13.35 -21.53
C PHE A 81 -11.18 -13.37 -20.49
N LEU A 82 -11.02 -12.73 -19.33
CA LEU A 82 -12.00 -12.77 -18.25
C LEU A 82 -12.01 -11.49 -17.38
N PRO A 83 -12.42 -10.32 -17.91
CA PRO A 83 -12.32 -9.05 -17.19
C PRO A 83 -13.12 -9.03 -15.89
N GLN A 84 -14.24 -9.76 -15.83
CA GLN A 84 -15.08 -9.86 -14.65
C GLN A 84 -14.36 -10.49 -13.44
N ALA A 85 -13.37 -11.36 -13.67
CA ALA A 85 -12.59 -11.94 -12.58
C ALA A 85 -11.75 -10.89 -11.85
N ILE A 86 -11.31 -9.85 -12.54
CA ILE A 86 -10.57 -8.73 -11.94
C ILE A 86 -11.41 -8.05 -10.87
N THR A 87 -12.65 -7.68 -11.22
CA THR A 87 -13.61 -7.07 -10.31
C THR A 87 -13.85 -7.95 -9.08
N VAL A 88 -14.00 -9.27 -9.26
CA VAL A 88 -14.19 -10.21 -8.15
C VAL A 88 -12.96 -10.26 -7.23
N ILE A 89 -11.75 -10.34 -7.80
CA ILE A 89 -10.49 -10.33 -7.04
C ILE A 89 -10.36 -9.04 -6.23
N LEU A 90 -10.66 -7.89 -6.84
CA LEU A 90 -10.62 -6.58 -6.20
C LEU A 90 -11.64 -6.46 -5.06
N ILE A 91 -12.87 -6.92 -5.25
CA ILE A 91 -13.90 -6.92 -4.19
C ILE A 91 -13.47 -7.81 -3.01
N ILE A 92 -12.93 -9.00 -3.28
CA ILE A 92 -12.43 -9.88 -2.21
C ILE A 92 -11.27 -9.22 -1.46
N GLY A 93 -10.34 -8.59 -2.18
CA GLY A 93 -9.27 -7.79 -1.58
C GLY A 93 -9.80 -6.63 -0.74
N GLY A 94 -10.80 -5.91 -1.25
CA GLY A 94 -11.47 -4.81 -0.55
C GLY A 94 -12.13 -5.26 0.74
N LEU A 95 -12.78 -6.43 0.76
CA LEU A 95 -13.37 -7.01 1.98
C LEU A 95 -12.29 -7.32 3.03
N TYR A 96 -11.14 -7.86 2.61
CA TYR A 96 -10.02 -8.12 3.50
C TYR A 96 -9.45 -6.82 4.12
N LEU A 97 -9.24 -5.80 3.29
CA LEU A 97 -8.73 -4.50 3.75
C LEU A 97 -9.72 -3.77 4.66
N ALA A 98 -11.02 -3.80 4.31
CA ALA A 98 -12.08 -3.22 5.12
C ALA A 98 -12.17 -3.91 6.49
N TYR A 99 -12.06 -5.23 6.53
CA TYR A 99 -11.98 -6.00 7.78
C TYR A 99 -10.78 -5.56 8.62
N GLU A 100 -9.58 -5.52 8.04
CA GLU A 100 -8.36 -5.17 8.77
C GLU A 100 -8.45 -3.74 9.34
N GLY A 101 -8.92 -2.79 8.52
CA GLY A 101 -9.12 -1.41 8.99
C GLY A 101 -10.14 -1.35 10.14
N ALA A 102 -11.26 -2.08 10.03
CA ALA A 102 -12.31 -2.04 11.04
C ALA A 102 -11.86 -2.70 12.35
N GLU A 103 -11.06 -3.76 12.26
CA GLU A 103 -10.44 -4.40 13.41
C GLU A 103 -9.53 -3.42 14.15
N LYS A 104 -8.68 -2.66 13.44
CA LYS A 104 -7.84 -1.62 14.05
C LYS A 104 -8.63 -0.51 14.71
N ILE A 105 -9.70 -0.01 14.05
CA ILE A 105 -10.59 1.00 14.64
C ILE A 105 -11.24 0.43 15.90
N TYR A 106 -11.76 -0.80 15.83
CA TYR A 106 -12.40 -1.46 16.97
C TYR A 106 -11.42 -1.64 18.14
N GLU A 107 -10.19 -2.10 17.90
CA GLU A 107 -9.16 -2.25 18.93
C GLU A 107 -8.75 -0.91 19.56
N PHE A 108 -8.83 0.19 18.80
CA PHE A 108 -8.55 1.53 19.32
C PHE A 108 -9.64 2.02 20.28
N PHE A 109 -10.92 1.79 19.96
CA PHE A 109 -12.06 2.27 20.76
C PHE A 109 -12.49 1.31 21.87
N VAL A 110 -12.29 0.01 21.70
CA VAL A 110 -12.62 -1.00 22.70
C VAL A 110 -11.33 -1.41 23.41
N PRO A 111 -11.04 -0.86 24.59
CA PRO A 111 -9.90 -1.28 25.38
C PRO A 111 -10.12 -2.73 25.80
N HIS A 112 -9.44 -3.64 25.11
CA HIS A 112 -9.22 -4.97 25.64
C HIS A 112 -8.36 -4.81 26.90
N ALA A 113 -8.61 -5.63 27.94
CA ALA A 113 -7.71 -5.76 29.08
C ALA A 113 -6.27 -5.78 28.54
N PRO A 114 -5.34 -5.02 29.15
CA PRO A 114 -4.08 -4.67 28.52
C PRO A 114 -3.40 -5.94 28.00
N LYS A 115 -3.49 -6.20 26.68
CA LYS A 115 -2.48 -6.99 26.01
C LYS A 115 -1.27 -6.10 26.09
N ALA A 116 -0.43 -6.38 27.09
CA ALA A 116 0.78 -5.68 27.47
C ALA A 116 1.25 -4.72 26.38
N LYS A 117 0.94 -3.44 26.54
CA LYS A 117 1.61 -2.38 25.80
C LYS A 117 3.09 -2.55 26.11
N ALA A 118 3.87 -2.98 25.13
CA ALA A 118 5.33 -2.92 25.12
C ALA A 118 6.12 -3.64 26.25
N GLU A 119 5.53 -4.44 27.15
CA GLU A 119 6.27 -5.04 28.28
C GLU A 119 6.58 -6.56 28.21
N ASP A 120 5.98 -7.36 27.32
CA ASP A 120 6.34 -8.79 27.19
C ASP A 120 7.40 -9.07 26.11
N LYS A 121 8.47 -8.27 26.07
CA LYS A 121 9.76 -8.70 25.50
C LYS A 121 10.70 -9.32 26.55
N LYS A 122 10.25 -9.46 27.80
CA LYS A 122 10.93 -10.27 28.81
C LYS A 122 10.32 -11.67 28.83
N GLY A 123 10.70 -12.51 27.86
CA GLY A 123 10.32 -13.93 27.89
C GLY A 123 10.24 -14.64 26.54
N LEU A 124 10.17 -13.90 25.43
CA LEU A 124 10.13 -14.53 24.10
C LEU A 124 11.51 -14.99 23.67
N THR A 125 11.62 -16.21 23.15
CA THR A 125 12.89 -16.69 22.57
C THR A 125 13.18 -15.96 21.25
N LYS A 126 14.44 -16.03 20.81
CA LYS A 126 14.83 -15.44 19.50
C LYS A 126 14.03 -16.06 18.35
N GLU A 127 13.64 -17.33 18.44
CA GLU A 127 12.80 -17.98 17.44
C GLU A 127 11.40 -17.37 17.37
N GLU A 128 10.75 -17.15 18.52
CA GLU A 128 9.38 -16.60 18.58
C GLU A 128 9.30 -15.16 18.05
N ILE A 129 10.34 -14.36 18.30
CA ILE A 129 10.46 -13.01 17.73
C ILE A 129 10.55 -13.09 16.21
N LEU A 130 11.41 -13.98 15.69
CA LEU A 130 11.61 -14.15 14.25
C LEU A 130 10.35 -14.67 13.55
N GLU A 131 9.58 -15.52 14.20
CA GLU A 131 8.32 -16.04 13.66
C GLU A 131 7.25 -14.94 13.57
N LYS A 132 7.10 -14.12 14.62
CA LYS A 132 6.21 -12.95 14.60
C LYS A 132 6.61 -11.95 13.52
N GLU A 133 7.91 -11.72 13.32
CA GLU A 133 8.41 -10.87 12.23
C GLU A 133 8.04 -11.44 10.86
N LYS A 134 8.24 -12.74 10.62
CA LYS A 134 7.86 -13.41 9.37
C LYS A 134 6.35 -13.31 9.10
N GLN A 135 5.52 -13.48 10.12
CA GLN A 135 4.07 -13.35 10.00
C GLN A 135 3.66 -11.93 9.60
N LYS A 136 4.26 -10.92 10.24
CA LYS A 136 4.03 -9.51 9.88
C LYS A 136 4.49 -9.19 8.45
N VAL A 137 5.67 -9.67 8.05
CA VAL A 137 6.17 -9.52 6.67
C VAL A 137 5.19 -10.14 5.68
N LYS A 138 4.70 -11.35 5.95
CA LYS A 138 3.73 -12.02 5.08
C LYS A 138 2.42 -11.23 4.97
N SER A 139 1.89 -10.71 6.08
CA SER A 139 0.69 -9.86 6.06
C SER A 139 0.90 -8.58 5.26
N ALA A 140 2.07 -7.93 5.41
CA ALA A 140 2.41 -6.74 4.63
C ALA A 140 2.49 -7.04 3.13
N ILE A 141 3.09 -8.17 2.74
CA ILE A 141 3.15 -8.61 1.33
C ILE A 141 1.75 -8.90 0.76
N VAL A 142 0.82 -9.44 1.56
CA VAL A 142 -0.58 -9.66 1.12
C VAL A 142 -1.32 -8.34 0.94
N THR A 143 -1.08 -7.37 1.83
CA THR A 143 -1.66 -6.03 1.73
C THR A 143 -1.16 -5.33 0.47
N ASP A 144 0.16 -5.35 0.25
CA ASP A 144 0.80 -4.82 -0.96
C ASP A 144 0.34 -5.53 -2.23
N PHE A 145 0.07 -6.84 -2.18
CA PHE A 145 -0.51 -7.57 -3.31
C PHE A 145 -1.85 -6.97 -3.72
N ILE A 146 -2.76 -6.74 -2.77
CA ILE A 146 -4.08 -6.18 -3.05
C ILE A 146 -3.96 -4.77 -3.63
N LEU A 147 -3.15 -3.91 -3.01
CA LEU A 147 -2.88 -2.54 -3.47
C LEU A 147 -2.23 -2.53 -4.87
N SER A 148 -1.30 -3.45 -5.11
CA SER A 148 -0.64 -3.59 -6.42
C SER A 148 -1.60 -4.00 -7.52
N VAL A 149 -2.53 -4.92 -7.24
CA VAL A 149 -3.56 -5.29 -8.21
C VAL A 149 -4.40 -4.06 -8.55
N GLU A 150 -4.86 -3.29 -7.57
CA GLU A 150 -5.63 -2.07 -7.81
C GLU A 150 -4.89 -1.05 -8.69
N ILE A 151 -3.64 -0.71 -8.33
CA ILE A 151 -2.79 0.21 -9.11
C ILE A 151 -2.65 -0.28 -10.56
N ILE A 152 -2.38 -1.57 -10.76
CA ILE A 152 -2.20 -2.18 -12.08
C ILE A 152 -3.49 -2.10 -12.89
N ILE A 153 -4.64 -2.33 -12.28
CA ILE A 153 -5.94 -2.28 -12.96
C ILE A 153 -6.32 -0.84 -13.33
N ILE A 154 -6.08 0.14 -12.45
CA ILE A 154 -6.31 1.55 -12.77
C ILE A 154 -5.37 2.01 -13.89
N ALA A 155 -4.11 1.57 -13.87
CA ALA A 155 -3.16 1.84 -14.94
C ALA A 155 -3.62 1.23 -16.27
N LEU A 156 -4.08 -0.03 -16.27
CA LEU A 156 -4.66 -0.69 -17.45
C LEU A 156 -5.90 0.06 -17.96
N GLY A 157 -6.79 0.50 -17.08
CA GLY A 157 -7.96 1.32 -17.44
C GLY A 157 -7.62 2.73 -17.93
N SER A 158 -6.35 3.15 -17.83
CA SER A 158 -5.86 4.44 -18.31
C SER A 158 -5.35 4.42 -19.75
N VAL A 159 -5.19 3.23 -20.32
CA VAL A 159 -4.74 2.98 -21.71
C VAL A 159 -5.80 2.22 -22.52
N PRO A 160 -7.07 2.68 -22.56
CA PRO A 160 -8.13 1.95 -23.24
C PRO A 160 -7.89 1.89 -24.74
N GLY A 161 -7.95 0.69 -25.33
CA GLY A 161 -7.85 0.51 -26.78
C GLY A 161 -6.43 0.59 -27.35
N GLU A 162 -5.42 0.84 -26.53
CA GLU A 162 -4.01 0.82 -26.96
C GLU A 162 -3.54 -0.61 -27.28
N ALA A 163 -2.56 -0.73 -28.16
CA ALA A 163 -1.92 -2.01 -28.44
C ALA A 163 -1.17 -2.55 -27.20
N LEU A 164 -0.98 -3.87 -27.11
CA LEU A 164 -0.20 -4.49 -26.02
C LEU A 164 1.23 -3.93 -25.93
N GLU A 165 1.79 -3.50 -27.06
CA GLU A 165 3.09 -2.85 -27.17
C GLU A 165 3.19 -1.56 -26.36
N ILE A 166 2.07 -0.86 -26.14
CA ILE A 166 1.99 0.34 -25.31
C ILE A 166 1.51 -0.01 -23.90
N GLN A 167 0.49 -0.87 -23.77
CA GLN A 167 -0.06 -1.22 -22.45
C GLN A 167 0.97 -1.87 -21.52
N ILE A 168 1.75 -2.83 -22.04
CA ILE A 168 2.75 -3.57 -21.24
C ILE A 168 3.79 -2.64 -20.61
N PRO A 169 4.54 -1.82 -21.39
CA PRO A 169 5.53 -0.93 -20.81
C PRO A 169 4.92 0.13 -19.90
N VAL A 170 3.76 0.72 -20.23
CA VAL A 170 3.09 1.74 -19.40
C VAL A 170 2.77 1.18 -18.02
N VAL A 171 2.06 0.05 -17.94
CA VAL A 171 1.64 -0.55 -16.67
C VAL A 171 2.85 -1.05 -15.88
N THR A 172 3.86 -1.59 -16.56
CA THR A 172 5.12 -2.01 -15.93
C THR A 172 5.86 -0.83 -15.31
N ILE A 173 5.98 0.30 -16.02
CA ILE A 173 6.59 1.54 -15.50
C ILE A 173 5.86 2.00 -14.25
N ILE A 174 4.53 2.05 -14.27
CA ILE A 174 3.73 2.45 -13.10
C ILE A 174 3.96 1.50 -11.92
N ALA A 175 3.94 0.19 -12.14
CA ALA A 175 4.17 -0.78 -11.07
C ALA A 175 5.58 -0.67 -10.45
N LEU A 176 6.59 -0.39 -11.27
CA LEU A 176 7.96 -0.18 -10.80
C LEU A 176 8.12 1.16 -10.05
N ILE A 177 7.55 2.24 -10.58
CA ILE A 177 7.54 3.55 -9.91
C ILE A 177 6.82 3.45 -8.57
N ALA A 178 5.68 2.77 -8.51
CA ALA A 178 4.97 2.50 -7.26
C ALA A 178 5.89 1.82 -6.26
N THR A 179 6.56 0.73 -6.66
CA THR A 179 7.46 -0.01 -5.76
C THR A 179 8.62 0.86 -5.28
N VAL A 180 9.38 1.47 -6.20
CA VAL A 180 10.56 2.24 -5.83
C VAL A 180 10.19 3.50 -5.06
N GLY A 181 9.14 4.19 -5.48
CA GLY A 181 8.66 5.42 -4.85
C GLY A 181 8.11 5.15 -3.44
N VAL A 182 7.22 4.16 -3.32
CA VAL A 182 6.58 3.83 -2.03
C VAL A 182 7.60 3.36 -1.02
N TYR A 183 8.32 2.27 -1.33
CA TYR A 183 9.31 1.70 -0.41
C TYR A 183 10.51 2.61 -0.21
N GLY A 184 10.88 3.42 -1.21
CA GLY A 184 11.93 4.43 -1.08
C GLY A 184 11.57 5.51 -0.07
N ILE A 185 10.36 6.08 -0.15
CA ILE A 185 9.89 7.07 0.81
C ILE A 185 9.76 6.45 2.21
N VAL A 186 9.20 5.26 2.32
CA VAL A 186 9.11 4.54 3.62
C VAL A 186 10.49 4.32 4.23
N ALA A 187 11.49 3.92 3.42
CA ALA A 187 12.86 3.77 3.88
C ALA A 187 13.46 5.08 4.39
N LEU A 188 13.16 6.21 3.75
CA LEU A 188 13.62 7.54 4.19
C LEU A 188 12.98 7.94 5.52
N ILE A 189 11.69 7.67 5.70
CA ILE A 189 10.96 7.93 6.95
C ILE A 189 11.58 7.14 8.10
N VAL A 190 11.79 5.83 7.91
CA VAL A 190 12.40 4.93 8.89
C VAL A 190 13.83 5.36 9.23
N ARG A 191 14.60 5.80 8.22
CA ARG A 191 16.00 6.22 8.40
C ARG A 191 16.17 7.64 8.97
N MET A 192 15.07 8.29 9.33
CA MET A 192 15.09 9.62 9.92
C MET A 192 15.86 9.65 11.26
N ASP A 193 15.81 8.55 12.03
CA ASP A 193 16.60 8.39 13.28
C ASP A 193 18.11 8.44 13.00
N ASP A 194 18.59 7.52 12.17
CA ASP A 194 20.01 7.36 11.84
C ASP A 194 20.59 8.66 11.25
N LEU A 195 19.81 9.35 10.42
CA LEU A 195 20.18 10.65 9.88
C LEU A 195 20.24 11.72 10.96
N GLY A 196 19.30 11.71 11.90
CA GLY A 196 19.29 12.62 13.04
C GLY A 196 20.51 12.44 13.95
N ILE A 197 20.86 11.19 14.29
CA ILE A 197 22.06 10.89 15.08
C ILE A 197 23.34 11.29 14.33
N ARG A 198 23.42 11.02 13.02
CA ARG A 198 24.56 11.44 12.20
C ARG A 198 24.73 12.95 12.14
N LEU A 199 23.62 13.71 12.12
CA LEU A 199 23.66 15.16 12.13
C LEU A 199 24.10 15.71 13.49
N ILE A 200 23.68 15.09 14.60
CA ILE A 200 24.16 15.46 15.94
C ILE A 200 25.66 15.21 16.09
N ASN A 201 26.16 14.10 15.55
CA ASN A 201 27.57 13.73 15.65
C ASN A 201 28.43 14.28 14.48
N LEU A 202 27.90 15.20 13.68
CA LEU A 202 28.59 15.69 12.47
C LEU A 202 29.78 16.58 12.84
N ASN A 203 29.64 17.38 13.89
CA ASN A 203 30.62 18.35 14.36
C ASN A 203 30.93 18.12 15.85
N GLU A 204 32.07 18.63 16.30
CA GLU A 204 32.51 18.58 17.72
C GLU A 204 31.92 19.72 18.57
N GLU A 205 31.16 20.63 17.97
CA GLU A 205 30.54 21.78 18.64
C GLU A 205 29.21 21.39 19.29
N ASP A 206 29.03 21.74 20.57
CA ASP A 206 27.74 21.62 21.25
C ASP A 206 26.76 22.72 20.77
N ASP A 207 25.57 22.34 20.29
CA ASP A 207 24.44 23.21 19.87
C ASP A 207 24.55 23.83 18.45
N SER A 208 25.23 23.14 17.54
CA SER A 208 25.29 23.52 16.13
C SER A 208 23.92 23.48 15.43
N PHE A 209 23.78 24.13 14.26
CA PHE A 209 22.55 23.99 13.44
C PHE A 209 22.28 22.52 13.08
N SER A 210 23.34 21.73 12.85
CA SER A 210 23.25 20.30 12.57
C SER A 210 22.65 19.54 13.75
N ASP A 211 23.05 19.88 14.99
CA ASP A 211 22.50 19.27 16.22
C ASP A 211 21.03 19.60 16.39
N LYS A 212 20.62 20.83 16.08
CA LYS A 212 19.22 21.26 16.19
C LYS A 212 18.34 20.50 15.22
N VAL A 213 18.78 20.37 13.96
CA VAL A 213 18.08 19.56 12.96
C VAL A 213 18.07 18.09 13.38
N GLY A 214 19.20 17.54 13.83
CA GLY A 214 19.30 16.14 14.24
C GLY A 214 18.41 15.81 15.45
N LYS A 215 18.41 16.65 16.49
CA LYS A 215 17.50 16.53 17.65
C LYS A 215 16.03 16.62 17.22
N LEU A 216 15.71 17.48 16.24
CA LEU A 216 14.37 17.57 15.68
C LEU A 216 13.96 16.28 14.96
N LEU A 217 14.84 15.68 14.14
CA LEU A 217 14.54 14.42 13.44
C LEU A 217 14.31 13.26 14.41
N VAL A 218 15.19 13.09 15.40
CA VAL A 218 15.08 12.02 16.42
C VAL A 218 13.81 12.20 17.25
N SER A 219 13.50 13.44 17.68
CA SER A 219 12.29 13.71 18.48
C SER A 219 10.98 13.70 17.68
N ALA A 220 11.05 13.90 16.36
CA ALA A 220 9.90 13.80 15.46
C ALA A 220 9.52 12.35 15.17
N LEU A 221 10.47 11.42 15.14
CA LEU A 221 10.22 10.03 14.75
C LEU A 221 9.09 9.33 15.54
N PRO A 222 9.02 9.40 16.88
CA PRO A 222 7.92 8.78 17.62
C PRO A 222 6.55 9.35 17.24
N LYS A 223 6.50 10.66 16.92
CA LYS A 223 5.26 11.32 16.46
C LYS A 223 4.90 10.85 15.06
N VAL A 224 5.87 10.73 14.16
CA VAL A 224 5.65 10.23 12.79
C VAL A 224 5.12 8.80 12.84
N VAL A 225 5.77 7.89 13.58
CA VAL A 225 5.33 6.49 13.72
C VAL A 225 3.90 6.41 14.29
N LYS A 226 3.59 7.20 15.33
CA LYS A 226 2.24 7.24 15.90
C LYS A 226 1.20 7.77 14.91
N SER A 227 1.54 8.82 14.16
CA SER A 227 0.67 9.38 13.13
C SER A 227 0.44 8.40 11.99
N LEU A 228 1.47 7.66 11.56
CA LEU A 228 1.35 6.65 10.51
C LEU A 228 0.36 5.53 10.85
N SER A 229 0.23 5.15 12.12
CA SER A 229 -0.81 4.19 12.52
C SER A 229 -2.23 4.71 12.26
N VAL A 230 -2.47 5.99 12.52
CA VAL A 230 -3.78 6.61 12.28
C VAL A 230 -4.01 6.83 10.79
N ILE A 231 -3.01 7.40 10.09
CA ILE A 231 -3.10 7.68 8.65
C ILE A 231 -3.23 6.37 7.86
N GLY A 232 -2.48 5.33 8.21
CA GLY A 232 -2.57 4.01 7.59
C GLY A 232 -3.94 3.35 7.80
N THR A 233 -4.53 3.50 8.99
CA THR A 233 -5.90 3.01 9.25
C THR A 233 -6.94 3.75 8.41
N ILE A 234 -6.80 5.08 8.25
CA ILE A 234 -7.66 5.88 7.38
C ILE A 234 -7.47 5.47 5.92
N ALA A 235 -6.23 5.26 5.48
CA ALA A 235 -5.90 4.82 4.13
C ALA A 235 -6.50 3.42 3.84
N LEU A 236 -6.47 2.49 4.79
CA LEU A 236 -7.15 1.18 4.64
C LEU A 236 -8.66 1.34 4.39
N MET A 237 -9.31 2.31 5.03
CA MET A 237 -10.72 2.62 4.79
C MET A 237 -10.96 3.26 3.43
N LEU A 238 -10.12 4.21 3.04
CA LEU A 238 -10.21 4.88 1.74
C LEU A 238 -10.01 3.91 0.59
N VAL A 239 -8.92 3.14 0.61
CA VAL A 239 -8.61 2.13 -0.41
C VAL A 239 -9.73 1.10 -0.49
N SER A 240 -10.14 0.50 0.63
CA SER A 240 -11.21 -0.50 0.59
C SER A 240 -12.53 0.08 0.09
N GLY A 241 -12.87 1.30 0.51
CA GLY A 241 -14.00 2.06 -0.01
C GLY A 241 -13.93 2.28 -1.51
N GLY A 242 -12.81 2.82 -2.00
CA GLY A 242 -12.53 3.05 -3.42
C GLY A 242 -12.63 1.77 -4.25
N LEU A 243 -12.16 0.64 -3.72
CA LEU A 243 -12.34 -0.66 -4.36
C LEU A 243 -13.82 -0.99 -4.56
N PHE A 244 -14.70 -0.71 -3.60
CA PHE A 244 -16.14 -0.94 -3.78
C PHE A 244 -16.78 0.10 -4.70
N VAL A 245 -16.46 1.38 -4.53
CA VAL A 245 -17.03 2.49 -5.32
C VAL A 245 -16.71 2.32 -6.80
N HIS A 246 -15.45 2.04 -7.15
CA HIS A 246 -15.02 1.91 -8.54
C HIS A 246 -15.46 0.62 -9.22
N ASN A 247 -15.72 -0.45 -8.47
CA ASN A 247 -16.01 -1.78 -9.02
C ASN A 247 -17.48 -2.20 -8.93
N LEU A 248 -18.29 -1.54 -8.10
CA LEU A 248 -19.72 -1.84 -7.93
C LEU A 248 -20.60 -0.70 -8.46
N HIS A 249 -21.27 -0.94 -9.58
CA HIS A 249 -22.19 0.01 -10.21
C HIS A 249 -23.24 0.60 -9.25
N PHE A 250 -23.77 -0.22 -8.34
CA PHE A 250 -24.76 0.24 -7.35
C PHE A 250 -24.17 1.27 -6.38
N VAL A 251 -22.93 1.05 -5.92
CA VAL A 251 -22.25 1.95 -4.97
C VAL A 251 -21.90 3.27 -5.67
N HIS A 252 -21.43 3.20 -6.91
CA HIS A 252 -21.17 4.38 -7.71
C HIS A 252 -22.42 5.24 -7.93
N HIS A 253 -23.57 4.61 -8.22
CA HIS A 253 -24.81 5.37 -8.39
C HIS A 253 -25.31 6.01 -7.07
N LEU A 254 -25.03 5.38 -5.92
CA LEU A 254 -25.29 5.99 -4.62
C LEU A 254 -24.40 7.21 -4.37
N GLU A 255 -23.15 7.20 -4.81
CA GLU A 255 -22.24 8.35 -4.72
C GLU A 255 -22.81 9.57 -5.44
N GLU A 256 -23.27 9.38 -6.68
CA GLU A 256 -23.90 10.42 -7.51
C GLU A 256 -25.16 11.01 -6.84
N LEU A 257 -25.91 10.18 -6.11
CA LEU A 257 -27.14 10.62 -5.45
C LEU A 257 -26.84 11.46 -4.19
N VAL A 258 -25.83 11.09 -3.42
CA VAL A 258 -25.57 11.63 -2.08
C VAL A 258 -24.73 12.91 -2.11
N HIS A 259 -24.03 13.22 -3.23
CA HIS A 259 -23.26 14.47 -3.43
C HIS A 259 -22.22 14.76 -2.33
N LEU A 260 -21.63 13.71 -1.74
CA LEU A 260 -20.51 13.86 -0.80
C LEU A 260 -19.18 14.02 -1.56
N PRO A 261 -18.15 14.64 -0.96
CA PRO A 261 -16.80 14.55 -1.49
C PRO A 261 -16.37 13.07 -1.60
N ALA A 262 -15.80 12.67 -2.73
CA ALA A 262 -15.43 11.27 -3.04
C ALA A 262 -14.66 10.60 -1.88
N LEU A 263 -13.64 11.28 -1.35
CA LEU A 263 -12.82 10.79 -0.23
C LEU A 263 -13.66 10.48 1.02
N LEU A 264 -14.67 11.30 1.32
CA LEU A 264 -15.56 11.06 2.46
C LEU A 264 -16.52 9.90 2.18
N PHE A 265 -17.02 9.78 0.95
CA PHE A 265 -17.90 8.69 0.54
C PHE A 265 -17.17 7.34 0.59
N GLU A 266 -15.99 7.25 -0.03
CA GLU A 266 -15.12 6.07 0.01
C GLU A 266 -14.82 5.65 1.45
N PHE A 267 -14.40 6.59 2.30
CA PHE A 267 -14.16 6.32 3.71
C PHE A 267 -15.37 5.71 4.42
N LEU A 268 -16.57 6.27 4.19
CA LEU A 268 -17.81 5.78 4.79
C LEU A 268 -18.19 4.39 4.27
N VAL A 269 -18.04 4.13 2.98
CA VAL A 269 -18.28 2.81 2.39
C VAL A 269 -17.33 1.78 2.99
N GLY A 270 -16.03 2.08 3.02
CA GLY A 270 -15.02 1.23 3.65
C GLY A 270 -15.33 0.94 5.12
N LEU A 271 -15.73 1.96 5.87
CA LEU A 271 -16.11 1.83 7.28
C LEU A 271 -17.33 0.94 7.47
N VAL A 272 -18.42 1.19 6.72
CA VAL A 272 -19.65 0.41 6.80
C VAL A 272 -19.38 -1.05 6.44
N VAL A 273 -18.74 -1.30 5.31
CA VAL A 273 -18.42 -2.66 4.87
C VAL A 273 -17.49 -3.34 5.87
N GLY A 274 -16.45 -2.64 6.34
CA GLY A 274 -15.48 -3.17 7.29
C GLY A 274 -16.13 -3.62 8.60
N PHE A 275 -16.99 -2.80 9.19
CA PHE A 275 -17.71 -3.18 10.41
C PHE A 275 -18.72 -4.30 10.18
N VAL A 276 -19.40 -4.34 9.04
CA VAL A 276 -20.28 -5.46 8.67
C VAL A 276 -19.48 -6.77 8.59
N VAL A 277 -18.35 -6.77 7.89
CA VAL A 277 -17.48 -7.94 7.76
C VAL A 277 -16.93 -8.37 9.13
N LEU A 278 -16.50 -7.42 9.96
CA LEU A 278 -16.05 -7.68 11.33
C LEU A 278 -17.13 -8.35 12.18
N LEU A 279 -18.38 -7.88 12.12
CA LEU A 279 -19.49 -8.49 12.84
C LEU A 279 -19.81 -9.89 12.35
N VAL A 280 -19.78 -10.12 11.03
CA VAL A 280 -20.00 -11.44 10.42
C VAL A 280 -18.91 -12.42 10.87
N ILE A 281 -17.64 -12.05 10.72
CA ILE A 281 -16.50 -12.90 11.13
C ILE A 281 -16.53 -13.16 12.64
N GLY A 282 -16.76 -12.13 13.46
CA GLY A 282 -16.87 -12.26 14.91
C GLY A 282 -18.06 -13.15 15.32
N GLY A 283 -19.18 -13.07 14.59
CA GLY A 283 -20.34 -13.95 14.76
C GLY A 283 -20.03 -15.41 14.43
N ILE A 284 -19.40 -15.67 13.28
CA ILE A 284 -18.98 -17.01 12.85
C ILE A 284 -18.01 -17.61 13.86
N GLN A 285 -17.00 -16.86 14.32
CA GLN A 285 -16.03 -17.35 15.31
C GLN A 285 -16.70 -17.70 16.65
N LYS A 286 -17.67 -16.91 17.11
CA LYS A 286 -18.44 -17.21 18.33
C LYS A 286 -19.29 -18.46 18.17
N LEU A 287 -19.89 -18.67 17.00
CA LEU A 287 -20.66 -19.88 16.70
C LEU A 287 -19.74 -21.09 16.63
N TRP A 288 -18.58 -20.99 15.99
CA TRP A 288 -17.63 -22.09 15.89
C TRP A 288 -17.05 -22.49 17.26
N LYS A 289 -16.70 -21.51 18.11
CA LYS A 289 -16.27 -21.76 19.50
C LYS A 289 -17.36 -22.34 20.40
N LYS A 290 -18.63 -22.22 20.03
CA LYS A 290 -19.74 -22.90 20.72
C LYS A 290 -19.93 -24.35 20.28
N TRP A 291 -19.41 -24.71 19.11
CA TRP A 291 -19.55 -26.04 18.50
C TRP A 291 -18.28 -26.91 18.64
N ALA A 292 -17.11 -26.29 18.86
CA ALA A 292 -15.84 -26.95 19.15
C ALA A 292 -15.63 -27.08 20.67
#